data_AF-A0A5J4DWL1-F1
#
_entry.id   AF-A0A5J4DWL1-F1
#
_cell.length_a   1.000
_cell.length_b   1.000
_cell.length_c   1.000
_cell.angle_alpha   90.00
_cell.angle_beta   90.00
_cell.angle_gamma   90.00
#
_symmetry.space_group_name_H-M   'P 1'
#
loop_
_entity.id
_entity.type
_entity.pdbx_description
1 polymer ?
#
loop_
_entity_poly.entity_id
_entity_poly.type
_entity_poly.pdbx_seq_one_letter_code
_entity_poly.pdbx_strand_id
1 'polypeptide(L)'
;MDDQKNVFGEPIATCSDKPMTGFYRTGCCHTGPEDLGFHTVCVEVTESFLAFSKMHGNDLSTPRPEFGFPGLQPGDRWCLCAARWKDALDADMAPRIILTATHEATLEIVDLADLKRYAIDLV
;
A
#
# COMPACT_ATOMS: atom_id res chain seq x y z
N MET A 1 -1.50 14.78 12.91
CA MET A 1 -1.32 13.71 11.91
C MET A 1 -2.08 12.44 12.28
N ASP A 2 -2.74 12.37 13.45
CA ASP A 2 -3.43 11.16 13.94
C ASP A 2 -4.92 11.03 13.52
N ASP A 3 -5.46 11.99 12.76
CA ASP A 3 -6.88 12.00 12.37
C ASP A 3 -7.11 11.63 10.89
N GLN A 4 -6.13 11.00 10.23
CA GLN A 4 -6.32 10.55 8.85
C GLN A 4 -7.29 9.36 8.80
N LYS A 5 -8.06 9.29 7.70
CA LYS A 5 -9.17 8.36 7.57
C LYS A 5 -8.87 7.27 6.56
N ASN A 6 -9.42 6.09 6.82
CA ASN A 6 -9.45 5.01 5.85
C ASN A 6 -10.53 5.22 4.80
N VAL A 7 -10.62 4.33 3.81
CA VAL A 7 -11.62 4.38 2.72
C VAL A 7 -13.08 4.30 3.16
N PHE A 8 -13.36 4.06 4.45
CA PHE A 8 -14.70 4.10 5.04
C PHE A 8 -14.99 5.40 5.81
N GLY A 9 -14.03 6.32 5.87
CA GLY A 9 -14.13 7.57 6.63
C GLY A 9 -13.88 7.41 8.14
N GLU A 10 -13.40 6.23 8.56
CA GLU A 10 -13.06 5.91 9.96
C GLU A 10 -11.56 6.16 10.22
N PRO A 11 -11.11 6.27 11.49
CA PRO A 11 -9.68 6.38 11.79
C PRO A 11 -8.87 5.27 11.12
N ILE A 12 -7.77 5.65 10.47
CA ILE A 12 -6.93 4.70 9.75
C ILE A 12 -6.18 3.77 10.70
N ALA A 13 -6.22 2.47 10.42
CA ALA A 13 -5.48 1.47 11.17
C ALA A 13 -4.00 1.42 10.75
N THR A 14 -3.16 0.90 11.65
CA THR A 14 -1.76 0.59 11.34
C THR A 14 -1.68 -0.47 10.22
N CYS A 15 -0.88 -0.20 9.19
CA CYS A 15 -0.61 -1.14 8.13
C CYS A 15 0.48 -2.14 8.54
N SER A 16 1.65 -1.66 8.96
CA SER A 16 2.78 -2.49 9.41
C SER A 16 3.82 -1.74 10.23
N ASP A 17 4.21 -2.30 11.37
CA ASP A 17 5.36 -1.82 12.16
C ASP A 17 6.64 -2.61 11.88
N LYS A 18 6.53 -3.79 11.26
CA LYS A 18 7.64 -4.71 10.96
C LYS A 18 7.34 -5.50 9.67
N PRO A 19 7.92 -5.09 8.52
CA PRO A 19 8.78 -3.92 8.35
C PRO A 19 8.01 -2.61 8.55
N MET A 20 8.68 -1.58 9.11
CA MET A 20 8.08 -0.26 9.32
C MET A 20 7.74 0.38 7.97
N THR A 21 6.45 0.67 7.75
CA THR A 21 5.95 1.19 6.48
C THR A 21 5.44 2.63 6.58
N GLY A 22 4.80 3.11 5.51
CA GLY A 22 4.26 4.46 5.37
C GLY A 22 5.31 5.44 4.85
N PHE A 23 4.88 6.45 4.10
CA PHE A 23 5.76 7.51 3.59
C PHE A 23 6.53 8.18 4.72
N TYR A 24 5.83 8.52 5.80
CA TYR A 24 6.41 9.14 7.01
C TYR A 24 7.06 8.13 7.99
N ARG A 25 7.13 6.84 7.65
CA ARG A 25 7.67 5.77 8.51
C ARG A 25 7.02 5.67 9.89
N THR A 26 5.70 5.82 9.93
CA THR A 26 4.86 5.72 11.14
C THR A 26 4.09 4.41 11.24
N GLY A 27 4.21 3.52 10.25
CA GLY A 27 3.47 2.26 10.16
C GLY A 27 2.06 2.38 9.56
N CYS A 28 1.54 3.61 9.41
CA CYS A 28 0.26 3.89 8.76
C CYS A 28 0.47 4.42 7.34
N CYS A 29 -0.50 4.20 6.45
CA CYS A 29 -0.48 4.73 5.08
C CYS A 29 -0.94 6.20 5.02
N HIS A 30 -0.38 7.00 5.94
CA HIS A 30 -0.61 8.43 5.97
C HIS A 30 0.07 9.11 4.79
N THR A 31 -0.61 10.12 4.24
CA THR A 31 -0.11 10.93 3.13
C THR A 31 -0.19 12.42 3.43
N GLY A 32 0.37 13.25 2.55
CA GLY A 32 0.41 14.70 2.66
C GLY A 32 1.11 15.35 1.46
N PRO A 33 1.28 16.68 1.44
CA PRO A 33 1.77 17.40 0.26
C PRO A 33 3.16 16.97 -0.26
N GLU A 34 3.96 16.34 0.59
CA GLU A 34 5.30 15.83 0.26
C GLU A 34 5.27 14.45 -0.41
N ASP A 35 4.20 13.68 -0.21
CA ASP A 35 4.04 12.33 -0.74
C ASP A 35 3.44 12.38 -2.15
N LEU A 36 4.26 12.79 -3.11
CA LEU A 36 3.87 12.83 -4.53
C LEU A 36 3.52 11.45 -5.11
N GLY A 37 3.92 10.37 -4.42
CA GLY A 37 3.66 8.99 -4.82
C GLY A 37 2.32 8.45 -4.33
N PHE A 38 1.62 9.16 -3.44
CA PHE A 38 0.38 8.71 -2.80
C PHE A 38 0.51 7.29 -2.24
N HIS A 39 1.40 7.08 -1.28
CA HIS A 39 1.61 5.80 -0.59
C HIS A 39 0.46 5.49 0.38
N THR A 40 -0.75 5.38 -0.17
CA THR A 40 -2.03 5.37 0.54
C THR A 40 -2.67 3.98 0.61
N VAL A 41 -2.15 2.99 -0.11
CA VAL A 41 -2.75 1.64 -0.19
C VAL A 41 -1.99 0.67 0.69
N CYS A 42 -2.64 0.14 1.74
CA CYS A 42 -2.04 -0.92 2.54
C CYS A 42 -2.25 -2.27 1.84
N VAL A 43 -1.17 -2.83 1.31
CA VAL A 43 -1.16 -4.12 0.61
C VAL A 43 -0.53 -5.20 1.48
N GLU A 44 -0.92 -6.45 1.28
CA GLU A 44 -0.15 -7.64 1.66
C GLU A 44 0.52 -8.18 0.40
N VAL A 45 1.84 -8.05 0.30
CA VAL A 45 2.55 -8.36 -0.95
C VAL A 45 2.65 -9.87 -1.18
N THR A 46 2.59 -10.29 -2.44
CA THR A 46 2.80 -11.67 -2.86
C THR A 46 4.07 -11.78 -3.70
N GLU A 47 4.59 -13.00 -3.87
CA GLU A 47 5.74 -13.25 -4.76
C GLU A 47 5.45 -12.78 -6.20
N SER A 48 4.27 -13.08 -6.73
CA SER A 48 3.86 -12.66 -8.07
C SER A 48 3.79 -11.15 -8.22
N PHE A 49 3.23 -10.44 -7.24
CA PHE A 49 3.19 -8.98 -7.24
C PHE A 49 4.60 -8.37 -7.16
N LEU A 50 5.49 -8.90 -6.31
CA LEU A 50 6.86 -8.39 -6.20
C LEU A 50 7.63 -8.56 -7.52
N ALA A 51 7.48 -9.70 -8.20
CA ALA A 51 8.05 -9.94 -9.52
C ALA A 51 7.48 -8.97 -10.58
N PHE A 52 6.16 -8.82 -10.61
CA PHE A 52 5.48 -7.86 -11.50
C PHE A 52 5.96 -6.43 -11.27
N SER A 53 5.96 -5.98 -10.01
CA SER A 53 6.34 -4.63 -9.61
C SER A 53 7.79 -4.33 -10.02
N LYS A 54 8.71 -5.27 -9.79
CA LYS A 54 10.11 -5.15 -10.22
C LYS A 54 10.25 -5.03 -11.74
N MET A 55 9.52 -5.83 -12.52
CA MET A 55 9.51 -5.72 -13.98
C MET A 55 8.97 -4.38 -14.50
N HIS A 56 8.08 -3.74 -13.74
CA HIS A 56 7.48 -2.44 -14.07
C HIS A 56 8.20 -1.24 -13.43
N GLY A 57 9.47 -1.44 -13.04
CA GLY A 57 10.35 -0.37 -12.56
C GLY A 57 10.12 0.06 -11.11
N ASN A 58 9.41 -0.75 -10.32
CA ASN A 58 9.18 -0.53 -8.89
C ASN A 58 9.71 -1.74 -8.09
N ASP A 59 11.03 -1.84 -7.95
CA ASP A 59 11.65 -2.95 -7.21
C ASP A 59 11.48 -2.78 -5.70
N LEU A 60 10.49 -3.48 -5.16
CA LEU A 60 10.21 -3.56 -3.72
C LEU A 60 10.89 -4.76 -3.05
N SER A 61 11.62 -5.57 -3.78
CA SER A 61 12.25 -6.80 -3.27
C SER A 61 13.71 -6.61 -2.86
N THR A 62 14.43 -5.71 -3.55
CA THR A 62 15.85 -5.48 -3.29
C THR A 62 16.03 -4.54 -2.10
N PRO A 63 16.80 -4.92 -1.05
CA PRO A 63 17.09 -4.04 0.07
C PRO A 63 17.81 -2.77 -0.38
N ARG A 64 17.45 -1.63 0.23
CA ARG A 64 18.13 -0.33 0.08
C ARG A 64 18.48 0.23 1.46
N PRO A 65 19.59 -0.22 2.07
CA PRO A 65 20.02 0.22 3.40
C PRO A 65 20.19 1.75 3.51
N GLU A 66 20.58 2.40 2.42
CA GLU A 66 20.71 3.86 2.31
C GLU A 66 19.39 4.62 2.55
N PHE A 67 18.24 3.96 2.39
CA PHE A 67 16.91 4.50 2.66
C PHE A 67 16.21 3.80 3.83
N GLY A 68 16.94 2.96 4.58
CA GLY A 68 16.35 2.12 5.64
C GLY A 68 15.29 1.14 5.15
N PHE A 69 15.32 0.77 3.86
CA PHE A 69 14.34 -0.13 3.26
C PHE A 69 14.89 -1.57 3.24
N PRO A 70 14.26 -2.53 3.93
CA PRO A 70 14.81 -3.88 4.08
C PRO A 70 14.62 -4.76 2.83
N GLY A 71 13.82 -4.34 1.86
CA GLY A 71 13.29 -5.23 0.83
C GLY A 71 12.14 -6.07 1.40
N LEU A 72 11.06 -6.22 0.63
CA LEU A 72 9.86 -6.92 1.05
C LEU A 72 9.90 -8.40 0.67
N GLN A 73 9.25 -9.19 1.50
CA GLN A 73 9.00 -10.62 1.29
C GLN A 73 7.49 -10.88 1.16
N PRO A 74 7.08 -11.97 0.50
CA PRO A 74 5.67 -12.37 0.46
C PRO A 74 5.07 -12.46 1.87
N GLY A 75 3.90 -11.84 2.07
CA GLY A 75 3.22 -11.72 3.36
C GLY A 75 3.53 -10.41 4.11
N ASP A 76 4.56 -9.67 3.72
CA ASP A 76 4.80 -8.34 4.31
C ASP A 76 3.66 -7.38 3.95
N ARG A 77 3.34 -6.50 4.89
CA ARG A 77 2.42 -5.40 4.67
C ARG A 77 3.17 -4.12 4.36
N TRP A 78 2.69 -3.38 3.36
CA TRP A 78 3.36 -2.18 2.89
C TRP A 78 2.38 -1.14 2.35
N CYS A 79 2.68 0.15 2.58
CA CYS A 79 1.98 1.26 1.97
C CYS A 79 2.51 1.49 0.55
N LEU A 80 1.74 1.07 -0.44
CA LEU A 80 2.03 1.18 -1.86
C LEU A 80 1.42 2.47 -2.45
N CYS A 81 2.10 3.04 -3.45
CA CYS A 81 1.54 4.08 -4.29
C CYS A 81 0.20 3.64 -4.90
N ALA A 82 -0.86 4.44 -4.76
CA ALA A 82 -2.17 4.13 -5.33
C ALA A 82 -2.14 3.89 -6.84
N ALA A 83 -1.36 4.69 -7.59
CA ALA A 83 -1.17 4.47 -9.02
C ALA A 83 -0.50 3.12 -9.33
N ARG A 84 0.47 2.68 -8.52
CA ARG A 84 1.12 1.37 -8.71
C ARG A 84 0.19 0.20 -8.39
N TRP A 85 -0.69 0.38 -7.42
CA TRP A 85 -1.73 -0.61 -7.16
C TRP A 85 -2.72 -0.69 -8.33
N LYS A 86 -3.12 0.46 -8.89
CA LYS A 86 -4.00 0.53 -10.06
C LYS A 86 -3.38 -0.11 -11.31
N ASP A 87 -2.10 0.16 -11.59
CA ASP A 87 -1.35 -0.50 -12.67
C ASP A 87 -1.39 -2.03 -12.51
N ALA A 88 -1.21 -2.52 -11.27
CA ALA A 88 -1.25 -3.94 -10.97
C ALA A 88 -2.67 -4.51 -11.11
N LEU A 89 -3.72 -3.76 -10.76
CA LEU A 89 -5.11 -4.16 -10.97
C LEU A 89 -5.41 -4.35 -12.45
N ASP A 90 -5.01 -3.38 -13.28
CA ASP A 90 -5.26 -3.40 -14.73
C ASP A 90 -4.48 -4.52 -15.44
N ALA A 91 -3.42 -5.04 -14.81
CA ALA A 91 -2.64 -6.18 -15.26
C ALA A 91 -3.05 -7.53 -14.62
N ASP A 92 -4.14 -7.58 -13.85
CA ASP A 92 -4.59 -8.76 -13.09
C ASP A 92 -3.52 -9.30 -12.09
N MET A 93 -2.65 -8.42 -11.61
CA MET A 93 -1.53 -8.70 -10.69
C MET A 93 -1.63 -7.96 -9.36
N ALA A 94 -2.77 -7.31 -9.08
CA ALA A 94 -2.96 -6.55 -7.84
C ALA A 94 -2.80 -7.44 -6.60
N PRO A 95 -2.00 -7.01 -5.60
CA PRO A 95 -1.92 -7.69 -4.33
C PRO A 95 -3.21 -7.44 -3.52
N ARG A 96 -3.50 -8.34 -2.59
CA ARG A 96 -4.62 -8.16 -1.67
C ARG A 96 -4.37 -6.97 -0.74
N ILE A 97 -5.44 -6.36 -0.24
CA ILE A 97 -5.38 -5.10 0.52
C ILE A 97 -6.09 -5.18 1.87
N ILE A 98 -5.71 -4.27 2.77
CA ILE A 98 -6.35 -4.06 4.06
C ILE A 98 -7.08 -2.71 3.97
N LEU A 99 -8.40 -2.72 3.86
CA LEU A 99 -9.20 -1.51 3.64
C LEU A 99 -9.15 -0.58 4.85
N THR A 100 -9.19 -1.14 6.06
CA THR A 100 -9.14 -0.37 7.32
C THR A 100 -7.82 0.40 7.51
N ALA A 101 -6.75 -0.03 6.83
CA ALA A 101 -5.43 0.60 6.82
C ALA A 101 -5.09 1.35 5.50
N THR A 102 -6.05 1.42 4.57
CA THR A 102 -5.90 2.12 3.28
C THR A 102 -6.54 3.50 3.38
N HIS A 103 -5.78 4.54 3.07
CA HIS A 103 -6.19 5.94 3.25
C HIS A 103 -7.26 6.36 2.23
N GLU A 104 -8.18 7.24 2.64
CA GLU A 104 -9.34 7.68 1.83
C GLU A 104 -8.95 8.33 0.50
N ALA A 105 -7.82 9.04 0.45
CA ALA A 105 -7.27 9.63 -0.79
C ALA A 105 -7.00 8.60 -1.89
N THR A 106 -6.90 7.31 -1.58
CA THR A 106 -6.85 6.23 -2.60
C THR A 106 -8.07 6.28 -3.52
N LEU A 107 -9.22 6.71 -3.02
CA LEU A 107 -10.48 6.80 -3.76
C LEU A 107 -10.47 7.88 -4.85
N GLU A 108 -9.46 8.75 -4.88
CA GLU A 108 -9.25 9.68 -5.99
C GLU A 108 -8.67 8.98 -7.23
N ILE A 109 -8.12 7.77 -7.08
CA ILE A 109 -7.41 7.02 -8.13
C ILE A 109 -8.08 5.66 -8.40
N VAL A 110 -8.65 5.02 -7.38
CA VAL A 110 -9.21 3.66 -7.46
C VAL A 110 -10.60 3.60 -6.84
N ASP A 111 -11.55 3.01 -7.57
CA ASP A 111 -12.91 2.83 -7.06
C ASP A 111 -12.97 1.89 -5.85
N LEU A 112 -13.78 2.25 -4.86
CA LEU A 112 -14.00 1.43 -3.66
C LEU A 112 -14.49 0.01 -4.00
N ALA A 113 -15.26 -0.15 -5.08
CA ALA A 113 -15.75 -1.45 -5.52
C ALA A 113 -14.59 -2.39 -5.92
N ASP A 114 -13.58 -1.88 -6.62
CA ASP A 114 -12.41 -2.65 -6.99
C ASP A 114 -11.54 -2.96 -5.78
N LEU A 115 -11.33 -1.99 -4.89
CA LEU A 115 -10.63 -2.21 -3.62
C LEU A 115 -11.29 -3.35 -2.82
N LYS A 116 -12.62 -3.35 -2.69
CA LYS A 116 -13.37 -4.39 -1.95
C LYS A 116 -13.17 -5.79 -2.52
N ARG A 117 -12.97 -5.95 -3.82
CA ARG A 117 -12.75 -7.26 -4.46
C ARG A 117 -11.43 -7.92 -4.03
N TYR A 118 -10.47 -7.13 -3.56
CA TYR A 118 -9.13 -7.57 -3.15
C TYR A 118 -8.93 -7.50 -1.63
N ALA A 119 -9.96 -7.15 -0.87
CA ALA A 119 -9.86 -6.96 0.57
C ALA A 119 -9.63 -8.28 1.33
N ILE A 120 -8.78 -8.23 2.34
CA ILE A 120 -8.54 -9.35 3.28
C ILE A 120 -9.37 -9.18 4.56
N ASP A 121 -9.67 -7.93 4.93
CA ASP A 121 -10.30 -7.54 6.19
C ASP A 121 -11.82 -7.32 6.11
N LEU A 122 -12.43 -7.68 4.97
CA LEU A 122 -13.88 -7.85 4.85
C LEU A 122 -14.21 -9.32 5.02
N VAL A 123 -14.82 -9.67 6.16
CA VAL A 123 -15.33 -11.01 6.47
C VAL A 123 -16.84 -11.03 6.34
#